data_AF-A0A955H3S5-F1
#
_entry.id   AF-A0A955H3S5-F1
#
_cell.length_a   1.000
_cell.length_b   1.000
_cell.length_c   1.000
_cell.angle_alpha   90.00
_cell.angle_beta   90.00
_cell.angle_gamma   90.00
#
_symmetry.space_group_name_H-M   'P 1'
#
loop_
_entity.id
_entity.type
_entity.pdbx_description
1 polymer ?
#
loop_
_entity_poly.entity_id
_entity_poly.type
_entity_poly.pdbx_seq_one_letter_code
_entity_poly.pdbx_strand_id
1 'polypeptide(L)'
;MKRKTLFLVLAVLTTLPTVAFAAGLVPCGGSGEQACQLCYFVTLMENVFAWLVMILSIVVALIFITAGLRLVTSTGNVSEKEAAKKMINNAFIGFVIVLAAWLLVDFGMKTLLSGGNFAGPWNAIQCVPQPQSTLVAASRGLANGGTISESCTKTGTTFDCNAQVASCATGGGNPYVDTSDPSDHKVNCTYSAAAYGGSCTAVADATNPCHASNLTMFGARADEASIICNKESGGAPIKSGSDLCCGTDGDCSGAPSFSGGYFQINVLAHGDKVPGCTPGTFYKANGTEGPQGDCVRRNKEGICTGWSCEITDVSMYNTCMKVTTDKQLNFDIAGKLYKSRGDGFGDWSWSAKRCSVPTNI
;
A
#
# COMPACT_ATOMS: atom_id res chain seq x y z
N MET A 1 -1.11 -34.22 -38.36
CA MET A 1 -1.47 -34.12 -36.93
C MET A 1 -0.88 -32.88 -36.26
N LYS A 2 0.44 -32.60 -36.32
CA LYS A 2 1.10 -31.46 -35.64
C LYS A 2 0.48 -30.07 -35.88
N ARG A 3 0.06 -29.73 -37.11
CA ARG A 3 -0.62 -28.45 -37.42
C ARG A 3 -1.99 -28.32 -36.75
N LYS A 4 -2.82 -29.37 -36.74
CA LYS A 4 -4.16 -29.36 -36.11
C LYS A 4 -4.06 -29.26 -34.59
N THR A 5 -3.09 -29.94 -33.99
CA THR A 5 -2.83 -29.85 -32.54
C THR A 5 -2.31 -28.45 -32.15
N LEU A 6 -1.45 -27.83 -32.97
CA LEU A 6 -0.97 -26.46 -32.75
C LEU A 6 -2.10 -25.42 -32.81
N PHE A 7 -2.99 -25.50 -33.80
CA PHE A 7 -4.14 -24.60 -33.90
C PHE A 7 -5.12 -24.77 -32.73
N LEU A 8 -5.31 -26.00 -32.25
CA LEU A 8 -6.20 -26.28 -31.13
C LEU A 8 -5.62 -25.76 -29.79
N VAL A 9 -4.31 -25.91 -29.58
CA VAL A 9 -3.61 -25.33 -28.42
C VAL A 9 -3.62 -23.80 -28.47
N LEU A 10 -3.40 -23.20 -29.65
CA LEU A 10 -3.41 -21.74 -29.81
C LEU A 10 -4.81 -21.15 -29.61
N ALA A 11 -5.85 -21.82 -30.10
CA ALA A 11 -7.25 -21.43 -29.89
C ALA A 11 -7.67 -21.55 -28.41
N VAL A 12 -7.19 -22.58 -27.71
CA VAL A 12 -7.39 -22.71 -26.26
C VAL A 12 -6.66 -21.58 -25.52
N LEU A 13 -5.40 -21.29 -25.85
CA LEU A 13 -4.61 -20.26 -25.17
C LEU A 13 -5.17 -18.84 -25.33
N THR A 14 -5.81 -18.52 -26.46
CA THR A 14 -6.40 -17.19 -26.70
C THR A 14 -7.81 -17.04 -26.13
N THR A 15 -8.55 -18.14 -25.96
CA THR A 15 -9.93 -18.11 -25.42
C THR A 15 -9.97 -18.29 -23.91
N LEU A 16 -8.97 -18.93 -23.30
CA LEU A 16 -8.88 -19.13 -21.86
C LEU A 16 -8.98 -17.83 -21.03
N PRO A 17 -8.33 -16.71 -21.38
CA PRO A 17 -8.45 -15.48 -20.60
C PRO A 17 -9.88 -14.92 -20.60
N THR A 18 -10.58 -14.95 -21.73
CA THR A 18 -11.92 -14.34 -21.83
C THR A 18 -12.97 -15.13 -21.05
N VAL A 19 -12.90 -16.47 -21.06
CA VAL A 19 -13.78 -17.31 -20.21
C VAL A 19 -13.43 -17.19 -18.73
N ALA A 20 -12.16 -16.98 -18.38
CA ALA A 20 -11.73 -16.77 -17.00
C ALA A 20 -12.26 -15.44 -16.42
N PHE A 21 -12.21 -14.35 -17.20
CA PHE A 21 -12.77 -13.05 -16.80
C PHE A 21 -14.31 -13.06 -16.72
N ALA A 22 -14.99 -13.76 -17.64
CA ALA A 22 -16.46 -13.85 -17.61
C ALA A 22 -17.01 -14.72 -16.46
N ALA A 23 -16.23 -15.69 -15.99
CA ALA A 23 -16.62 -16.58 -14.89
C ALA A 23 -16.45 -15.96 -13.50
N GLY A 24 -15.95 -14.72 -13.39
CA GLY A 24 -15.77 -14.04 -12.11
C GLY A 24 -14.74 -14.71 -11.19
N LEU A 25 -13.70 -15.33 -11.76
CA LEU A 25 -12.72 -16.10 -11.00
C LEU A 25 -11.92 -15.22 -10.02
N VAL A 26 -11.66 -13.97 -10.39
CA VAL A 26 -11.01 -12.95 -9.55
C VAL A 26 -12.08 -11.91 -9.15
N PRO A 27 -12.52 -11.86 -7.88
CA PRO A 27 -13.57 -10.94 -7.43
C PRO A 27 -13.00 -9.58 -6.95
N CYS A 28 -11.92 -9.12 -7.56
CA CYS A 28 -11.22 -7.90 -7.16
C CYS A 28 -10.46 -7.27 -8.34
N GLY A 29 -10.10 -5.98 -8.21
CA GLY A 29 -9.32 -5.27 -9.22
C GLY A 29 -10.11 -4.77 -10.44
N GLY A 30 -11.43 -4.96 -10.47
CA GLY A 30 -12.32 -4.33 -11.44
C GLY A 30 -12.62 -2.86 -11.16
N SER A 31 -13.20 -2.17 -12.15
CA SER A 31 -13.64 -0.77 -12.00
C SER A 31 -14.76 -0.67 -10.95
N GLY A 32 -14.45 -0.10 -9.78
CA GLY A 32 -15.38 0.00 -8.64
C GLY A 32 -15.26 -1.13 -7.61
N GLU A 33 -14.32 -2.06 -7.80
CA GLU A 33 -14.03 -3.14 -6.85
C GLU A 33 -12.82 -2.80 -5.97
N GLN A 34 -12.69 -3.46 -4.82
CA GLN A 34 -11.54 -3.29 -3.93
C GLN A 34 -10.27 -3.85 -4.60
N ALA A 35 -9.11 -3.25 -4.26
CA ALA A 35 -7.82 -3.73 -4.75
C ALA A 35 -7.54 -5.16 -4.27
N CYS A 36 -7.01 -6.02 -5.14
CA CYS A 36 -6.74 -7.42 -4.82
C CYS A 36 -5.70 -7.54 -3.70
N GLN A 37 -6.09 -8.24 -2.63
CA GLN A 37 -5.23 -8.60 -1.51
C GLN A 37 -4.81 -10.07 -1.60
N LEU A 38 -3.75 -10.46 -0.89
CA LEU A 38 -3.31 -11.86 -0.79
C LEU A 38 -4.42 -12.81 -0.29
N CYS A 39 -5.37 -12.32 0.50
CA CYS A 39 -6.54 -13.10 0.90
C CYS A 39 -7.41 -13.54 -0.29
N TYR A 40 -7.56 -12.69 -1.31
CA TYR A 40 -8.32 -13.02 -2.52
C TYR A 40 -7.62 -14.06 -3.39
N PHE A 41 -6.33 -14.36 -3.15
CA PHE A 41 -5.63 -15.45 -3.82
C PHE A 41 -6.21 -16.83 -3.46
N VAL A 42 -6.63 -17.02 -2.21
CA VAL A 42 -7.25 -18.28 -1.77
C VAL A 42 -8.61 -18.44 -2.44
N THR A 43 -9.41 -17.37 -2.49
CA THR A 43 -10.70 -17.34 -3.20
C THR A 43 -10.52 -17.61 -4.69
N LEU A 44 -9.49 -17.02 -5.31
CA LEU A 44 -9.13 -17.28 -6.70
C LEU A 44 -8.82 -18.76 -6.93
N MET A 45 -7.97 -19.37 -6.09
CA MET A 45 -7.64 -20.78 -6.23
C MET A 45 -8.89 -21.67 -6.14
N GLU A 46 -9.78 -21.40 -5.19
CA GLU A 46 -11.02 -22.17 -5.05
C GLU A 46 -11.93 -22.01 -6.28
N ASN A 47 -12.12 -20.78 -6.75
CA ASN A 47 -12.91 -20.49 -7.95
C ASN A 47 -12.33 -21.20 -9.18
N VAL A 48 -10.99 -21.24 -9.31
CA VAL A 48 -10.30 -21.95 -10.39
C VAL A 48 -10.56 -23.45 -10.30
N PHE A 49 -10.45 -24.05 -9.11
CA PHE A 49 -10.74 -25.48 -8.94
C PHE A 49 -12.21 -25.80 -9.26
N ALA A 50 -13.15 -25.00 -8.76
CA ALA A 50 -14.57 -25.16 -9.03
C ALA A 50 -14.88 -25.07 -10.55
N TRP A 51 -14.28 -24.09 -11.22
CA TRP A 51 -14.43 -23.89 -12.66
C TRP A 51 -13.80 -25.03 -13.49
N LEU A 52 -12.61 -25.49 -13.12
CA LEU A 52 -11.95 -26.63 -13.77
C LEU A 52 -12.79 -27.90 -13.62
N VAL A 53 -13.26 -28.20 -12.41
CA VAL A 53 -14.11 -29.37 -12.15
C VAL A 53 -15.41 -29.28 -12.93
N MET A 54 -16.02 -28.10 -13.04
CA MET A 54 -17.23 -27.88 -13.84
C MET A 54 -17.00 -28.22 -15.33
N ILE A 55 -15.96 -27.67 -15.95
CA ILE A 55 -15.65 -27.94 -17.36
C ILE A 55 -15.29 -29.40 -17.59
N LEU A 56 -14.45 -29.98 -16.71
CA LEU A 56 -14.06 -31.38 -16.82
C LEU A 56 -15.25 -32.32 -16.67
N SER A 57 -16.19 -32.01 -15.79
CA SER A 57 -17.42 -32.79 -15.61
C SER A 57 -18.25 -32.83 -16.89
N ILE A 58 -18.38 -31.69 -17.60
CA ILE A 58 -19.07 -31.62 -18.90
C ILE A 58 -18.34 -32.48 -19.94
N VAL A 59 -17.02 -32.36 -20.03
CA VAL A 59 -16.20 -33.13 -20.99
C VAL A 59 -16.31 -34.64 -20.73
N VAL A 60 -16.19 -35.06 -19.48
CA VAL A 60 -16.34 -36.47 -19.08
C VAL A 60 -17.74 -36.99 -19.40
N ALA A 61 -18.79 -36.20 -19.15
CA ALA A 61 -20.15 -36.57 -19.52
C ALA A 61 -20.29 -36.81 -21.03
N LEU A 62 -19.71 -35.94 -21.87
CA LEU A 62 -19.72 -36.11 -23.33
C LEU A 62 -18.95 -37.35 -23.78
N ILE A 63 -17.82 -37.66 -23.14
CA ILE A 63 -17.06 -38.89 -23.42
C ILE A 63 -17.88 -40.12 -23.05
N PHE A 64 -18.57 -40.12 -21.90
CA PHE A 64 -19.44 -41.22 -21.50
C PHE A 64 -20.63 -41.40 -22.43
N ILE A 65 -21.26 -40.31 -22.90
CA ILE A 65 -22.36 -40.39 -23.88
C ILE A 65 -21.85 -41.00 -25.19
N THR A 66 -20.75 -40.48 -25.74
CA THR A 66 -20.22 -40.94 -27.04
C THR A 66 -19.66 -42.37 -26.96
N ALA A 67 -18.95 -42.72 -25.90
CA ALA A 67 -18.45 -44.07 -25.67
C ALA A 67 -19.59 -45.05 -25.36
N GLY A 68 -20.61 -44.63 -24.61
CA GLY A 68 -21.81 -45.41 -24.32
C GLY A 68 -22.60 -45.73 -25.60
N LEU A 69 -22.83 -44.73 -26.45
CA LEU A 69 -23.46 -44.93 -27.76
C LEU A 69 -22.67 -45.90 -28.62
N ARG A 70 -21.34 -45.72 -28.71
CA ARG A 70 -20.46 -46.62 -29.46
C ARG A 70 -20.52 -48.05 -28.93
N LEU A 71 -20.61 -48.24 -27.61
CA LEU A 71 -20.71 -49.56 -27.00
C LEU A 71 -22.02 -50.28 -27.40
N VAL A 72 -23.15 -49.54 -27.46
CA VAL A 72 -24.46 -50.07 -27.82
C VAL A 72 -24.56 -50.37 -29.33
N THR A 73 -24.02 -49.50 -30.19
CA THR A 73 -24.11 -49.64 -31.65
C THR A 73 -23.06 -50.55 -32.27
N SER A 74 -22.15 -51.13 -31.48
CA SER A 74 -21.02 -51.94 -31.98
C SER A 74 -21.40 -53.33 -32.52
N THR A 75 -22.67 -53.74 -32.51
CA THR A 75 -23.23 -54.94 -33.18
C THR A 75 -22.30 -56.17 -33.28
N GLY A 76 -21.66 -56.58 -32.17
CA GLY A 76 -20.79 -57.77 -32.11
C GLY A 76 -19.31 -57.55 -32.46
N ASN A 77 -18.90 -56.37 -32.92
CA ASN A 77 -17.49 -56.03 -33.15
C ASN A 77 -16.74 -55.88 -31.81
N VAL A 78 -15.89 -56.85 -31.48
CA VAL A 78 -15.12 -56.89 -30.23
C VAL A 78 -14.14 -55.72 -30.12
N SER A 79 -13.49 -55.35 -31.22
CA SER A 79 -12.53 -54.23 -31.26
C SER A 79 -13.19 -52.90 -30.90
N GLU A 80 -14.39 -52.66 -31.40
CA GLU A 80 -15.14 -51.42 -31.13
C GLU A 80 -15.63 -51.35 -29.67
N LYS A 81 -16.04 -52.49 -29.11
CA LYS A 81 -16.40 -52.59 -27.69
C LYS A 81 -15.21 -52.35 -26.76
N GLU A 82 -14.04 -52.88 -27.10
CA GLU A 82 -12.81 -52.63 -26.33
C GLU A 82 -12.38 -51.17 -26.40
N ALA A 83 -12.46 -50.55 -27.59
CA ALA A 83 -12.16 -49.13 -27.75
C ALA A 83 -13.09 -48.24 -26.91
N ALA A 84 -14.40 -48.54 -26.88
CA ALA A 84 -15.37 -47.82 -26.05
C ALA A 84 -15.07 -47.95 -24.54
N LYS A 85 -14.79 -49.16 -24.07
CA LYS A 85 -14.40 -49.41 -22.66
C LYS A 85 -13.12 -48.66 -22.28
N LYS A 86 -12.13 -48.64 -23.18
CA LYS A 86 -10.87 -47.91 -22.96
C LYS A 86 -11.09 -46.41 -22.83
N MET A 87 -12.00 -45.83 -23.63
CA MET A 87 -12.35 -44.40 -23.51
C MET A 87 -13.01 -44.09 -22.16
N ILE A 88 -13.92 -44.94 -21.71
CA ILE A 88 -14.59 -44.81 -20.40
C ILE A 88 -13.56 -44.89 -19.26
N ASN A 89 -12.70 -45.91 -19.26
CA ASN A 89 -11.69 -46.09 -18.20
C ASN A 89 -10.69 -44.93 -18.16
N ASN A 90 -10.23 -44.45 -19.31
CA ASN A 90 -9.29 -43.33 -19.37
C ASN A 90 -9.93 -42.03 -18.85
N ALA A 91 -11.19 -41.76 -19.21
CA ALA A 91 -11.92 -40.58 -18.71
C ALA A 91 -12.17 -40.67 -17.21
N PHE A 92 -12.54 -41.86 -16.71
CA PHE A 92 -12.75 -42.11 -15.28
C PHE A 92 -11.46 -41.92 -14.47
N ILE A 93 -10.35 -42.51 -14.91
CA ILE A 93 -9.05 -42.36 -14.25
C ILE A 93 -8.62 -40.90 -14.21
N GLY A 94 -8.76 -40.18 -15.34
CA GLY A 94 -8.44 -38.76 -15.40
C GLY A 94 -9.26 -37.91 -14.41
N PHE A 95 -10.56 -38.19 -14.30
CA PHE A 95 -11.43 -37.51 -13.35
C PHE A 95 -11.06 -37.79 -11.89
N VAL A 96 -10.73 -39.04 -11.57
CA VAL A 96 -10.26 -39.44 -10.22
C VAL A 96 -8.97 -38.73 -9.84
N ILE A 97 -8.01 -38.58 -10.76
CA ILE A 97 -6.75 -37.88 -10.50
C ILE A 97 -7.00 -36.40 -10.12
N VAL A 98 -7.94 -35.74 -10.79
CA VAL A 98 -8.27 -34.32 -10.51
C VAL A 98 -8.88 -34.16 -9.12
N LEU A 99 -9.78 -35.07 -8.72
CA LEU A 99 -10.36 -35.07 -7.38
C LEU A 99 -9.31 -35.38 -6.30
N ALA A 100 -8.38 -36.31 -6.59
CA ALA A 100 -7.28 -36.63 -5.69
C ALA A 100 -6.30 -35.45 -5.51
N ALA A 101 -6.03 -34.69 -6.58
CA ALA A 101 -5.17 -33.50 -6.50
C ALA A 101 -5.77 -32.43 -5.58
N TRP A 102 -7.08 -32.18 -5.65
CA TRP A 102 -7.76 -31.25 -4.74
C TRP A 102 -7.62 -31.69 -3.27
N LEU A 103 -7.76 -32.99 -2.99
CA LEU A 103 -7.62 -33.54 -1.65
C LEU A 103 -6.19 -33.45 -1.10
N LEU A 104 -5.17 -33.59 -1.96
CA LEU A 104 -3.76 -33.42 -1.56
C LEU A 104 -3.44 -31.97 -1.18
N VAL A 105 -4.00 -30.99 -1.91
CA VAL A 105 -3.85 -29.57 -1.57
C VAL A 105 -4.51 -29.27 -0.23
N ASP A 106 -5.73 -29.78 -0.01
CA ASP A 106 -6.44 -29.66 1.27
C ASP A 106 -5.61 -30.22 2.44
N PHE A 107 -5.07 -31.43 2.26
CA PHE A 107 -4.21 -32.07 3.25
C PHE A 107 -2.93 -31.26 3.52
N GLY A 108 -2.23 -30.82 2.47
CA GLY A 108 -1.01 -30.03 2.59
C GLY A 108 -1.22 -28.73 3.36
N MET A 109 -2.26 -27.96 3.00
CA MET A 109 -2.58 -26.70 3.68
C MET A 109 -2.92 -26.91 5.16
N LYS A 110 -3.65 -27.97 5.50
CA LYS A 110 -3.95 -28.32 6.90
C LYS A 110 -2.69 -28.63 7.70
N THR A 111 -1.74 -29.37 7.13
CA THR A 111 -0.48 -29.69 7.82
C THR A 111 0.41 -28.47 8.05
N LEU A 112 0.43 -27.53 7.10
CA LEU A 112 1.31 -26.35 7.16
C LEU A 112 0.77 -25.24 8.07
N LEU A 113 -0.55 -25.10 8.19
CA LEU A 113 -1.21 -24.04 8.98
C LEU A 113 -1.46 -24.42 10.45
N SER A 114 -0.93 -25.55 10.91
CA SER A 114 -1.23 -26.13 12.23
C SER A 114 -0.58 -25.37 13.41
N GLY A 115 -1.17 -24.22 13.75
CA GLY A 115 -1.12 -23.57 15.07
C GLY A 115 -2.49 -23.45 15.74
N GLY A 116 -3.57 -23.95 15.12
CA GLY A 116 -4.93 -23.91 15.68
C GLY A 116 -5.85 -24.91 15.01
N ASN A 117 -6.84 -25.42 15.76
CA ASN A 117 -7.82 -26.44 15.39
C ASN A 117 -8.69 -26.05 14.16
N PHE A 118 -8.14 -26.15 12.95
CA PHE A 118 -8.89 -25.90 11.72
C PHE A 118 -9.73 -27.14 11.35
N ALA A 119 -11.02 -27.09 11.68
CA ALA A 119 -12.00 -28.14 11.40
C ALA A 119 -12.82 -27.84 10.13
N GLY A 120 -12.17 -27.55 9.00
CA GLY A 120 -12.84 -27.25 7.73
C GLY A 120 -11.99 -27.58 6.49
N PRO A 121 -12.53 -27.48 5.26
CA PRO A 121 -11.72 -27.55 4.04
C PRO A 121 -10.88 -26.28 3.87
N TRP A 122 -9.72 -26.38 3.22
CA TRP A 122 -8.75 -25.28 3.07
C TRP A 122 -9.32 -23.99 2.45
N ASN A 123 -10.45 -24.09 1.76
CA ASN A 123 -11.17 -22.96 1.16
C ASN A 123 -12.00 -22.14 2.18
N ALA A 124 -12.15 -22.61 3.42
CA ALA A 124 -12.90 -21.95 4.50
C ALA A 124 -12.04 -21.01 5.36
N ILE A 125 -10.93 -20.49 4.81
CA ILE A 125 -10.09 -19.51 5.51
C ILE A 125 -10.90 -18.22 5.66
N GLN A 126 -11.30 -17.93 6.90
CA GLN A 126 -11.92 -16.66 7.27
C GLN A 126 -10.90 -15.56 6.99
N CYS A 127 -11.15 -14.79 5.93
CA CYS A 127 -10.42 -13.57 5.68
C CYS A 127 -10.73 -12.63 6.83
N VAL A 128 -9.82 -12.53 7.79
CA VAL A 128 -9.88 -11.42 8.74
C VAL A 128 -9.75 -10.14 7.92
N PRO A 129 -10.57 -9.11 8.20
CA PRO A 129 -10.35 -7.79 7.63
C PRO A 129 -8.90 -7.41 7.92
N GLN A 130 -8.04 -7.49 6.91
CA GLN A 130 -6.76 -6.79 6.96
C GLN A 130 -7.13 -5.31 7.11
N PRO A 131 -6.37 -4.51 7.88
CA PRO A 131 -6.64 -3.09 7.96
C PRO A 131 -6.77 -2.62 6.52
N GLN A 132 -7.99 -2.19 6.15
CA GLN A 132 -8.16 -1.48 4.91
C GLN A 132 -7.10 -0.40 4.98
N SER A 133 -6.37 -0.19 3.89
CA SER A 133 -5.88 1.15 3.63
C SER A 133 -7.15 1.98 3.47
N THR A 134 -7.76 2.33 4.60
CA THR A 134 -8.44 3.59 4.74
C THR A 134 -7.38 4.53 4.24
N LEU A 135 -7.53 5.00 3.01
CA LEU A 135 -7.14 6.35 2.72
C LEU A 135 -7.88 7.13 3.79
N VAL A 136 -7.23 7.33 4.94
CA VAL A 136 -7.68 8.28 5.93
C VAL A 136 -7.81 9.54 5.09
N ALA A 137 -9.07 9.94 4.90
CA ALA A 137 -9.40 11.15 4.17
C ALA A 137 -8.48 12.24 4.69
N ALA A 138 -7.57 12.69 3.84
CA ALA A 138 -6.61 13.77 4.06
C ALA A 138 -5.79 13.68 5.35
N SER A 139 -4.46 13.73 5.19
CA SER A 139 -3.57 14.26 6.22
C SER A 139 -4.18 15.54 6.82
N ARG A 140 -4.55 15.50 8.09
CA ARG A 140 -5.00 16.70 8.80
C ARG A 140 -3.79 17.57 9.10
N GLY A 141 -3.56 18.55 8.22
CA GLY A 141 -2.91 19.81 8.54
C GLY A 141 -1.39 19.84 8.75
N LEU A 142 -0.82 21.02 8.47
CA LEU A 142 0.47 21.46 9.01
C LEU A 142 0.27 21.88 10.47
N ALA A 143 1.24 21.66 11.36
CA ALA A 143 1.10 22.15 12.74
C ALA A 143 0.99 23.68 12.86
N ASN A 144 1.31 24.45 11.81
CA ASN A 144 1.07 25.90 11.71
C ASN A 144 0.13 26.31 10.56
N GLY A 145 -0.43 25.36 9.82
CA GLY A 145 -1.08 25.65 8.54
C GLY A 145 -0.06 26.13 7.50
N GLY A 146 -0.50 26.31 6.26
CA GLY A 146 0.35 26.97 5.27
C GLY A 146 -0.07 26.82 3.83
N THR A 147 0.57 27.58 2.95
CA THR A 147 0.23 27.64 1.53
C THR A 147 1.48 27.40 0.72
N ILE A 148 1.47 26.38 -0.12
CA ILE A 148 2.50 26.18 -1.15
C ILE A 148 1.90 26.53 -2.50
N SER A 149 2.69 27.14 -3.39
CA SER A 149 2.24 27.56 -4.71
C SER A 149 3.03 26.83 -5.78
N GLU A 150 2.35 26.33 -6.81
CA GLU A 150 2.97 25.70 -7.98
C GLU A 150 2.39 26.32 -9.26
N SER A 151 3.24 26.64 -10.24
CA SER A 151 2.79 27.16 -11.52
C SER A 151 2.03 26.10 -12.32
N CYS A 152 0.95 26.51 -12.97
CA CYS A 152 0.17 25.66 -13.86
C CYS A 152 0.95 25.34 -15.14
N THR A 153 0.61 24.22 -15.77
CA THR A 153 1.24 23.81 -17.02
C THR A 153 0.79 24.74 -18.15
N LYS A 154 1.72 25.51 -18.73
CA LYS A 154 1.44 26.42 -19.84
C LYS A 154 1.66 25.73 -21.19
N THR A 155 0.62 25.68 -22.02
CA THR A 155 0.71 25.21 -23.41
C THR A 155 0.22 26.33 -24.32
N GLY A 156 1.15 27.02 -24.99
CA GLY A 156 0.84 28.22 -25.76
C GLY A 156 0.30 29.35 -24.87
N THR A 157 -0.93 29.77 -25.13
CA THR A 157 -1.66 30.80 -24.35
C THR A 157 -2.59 30.21 -23.29
N THR A 158 -2.66 28.89 -23.18
CA THR A 158 -3.57 28.15 -22.28
C THR A 158 -2.81 27.64 -21.06
N PHE A 159 -3.46 27.68 -19.90
CA PHE A 159 -2.93 27.14 -18.64
C PHE A 159 -3.81 25.97 -18.18
N ASP A 160 -3.18 24.83 -17.89
CA ASP A 160 -3.82 23.65 -17.29
C ASP A 160 -3.27 23.44 -15.87
N CYS A 161 -4.16 23.51 -14.89
CA CYS A 161 -3.85 23.40 -13.46
C CYS A 161 -4.31 22.05 -12.86
N ASN A 162 -4.89 21.14 -13.65
CA ASN A 162 -5.57 19.95 -13.14
C ASN A 162 -4.63 19.02 -12.36
N ALA A 163 -3.39 18.83 -12.85
CA ALA A 163 -2.40 17.99 -12.18
C ALA A 163 -2.00 18.55 -10.81
N GLN A 164 -1.78 19.87 -10.72
CA GLN A 164 -1.42 20.56 -9.49
C GLN A 164 -2.57 20.56 -8.48
N VAL A 165 -3.81 20.77 -8.95
CA VAL A 165 -5.03 20.66 -8.11
C VAL A 165 -5.17 19.25 -7.55
N ALA A 166 -5.00 18.21 -8.39
CA ALA A 166 -5.09 16.82 -7.96
C ALA A 166 -3.96 16.44 -6.97
N SER A 167 -2.74 16.90 -7.21
CA SER A 167 -1.59 16.73 -6.32
C SER A 167 -1.86 17.32 -4.94
N CYS A 168 -2.35 18.57 -4.90
CA CYS A 168 -2.71 19.25 -3.66
C CYS A 168 -3.78 18.49 -2.85
N ALA A 169 -4.89 18.12 -3.49
CA ALA A 169 -5.98 17.39 -2.86
C ALA A 169 -5.52 16.01 -2.35
N THR A 170 -4.71 15.32 -3.15
CA THR A 170 -4.14 14.00 -2.79
C THR A 170 -3.16 14.09 -1.62
N GLY A 171 -2.47 15.22 -1.48
CA GLY A 171 -1.60 15.55 -0.35
C GLY A 171 -2.33 16.13 0.87
N GLY A 172 -3.67 16.15 0.86
CA GLY A 172 -4.54 16.62 1.95
C GLY A 172 -4.61 18.14 2.11
N GLY A 173 -4.25 18.91 1.09
CA GLY A 173 -4.45 20.36 1.04
C GLY A 173 -5.75 20.73 0.32
N ASN A 174 -6.18 21.98 0.52
CA ASN A 174 -7.30 22.59 -0.17
C ASN A 174 -6.75 23.48 -1.32
N PRO A 175 -6.92 23.08 -2.59
CA PRO A 175 -6.38 23.80 -3.73
C PRO A 175 -7.21 25.06 -4.04
N TYR A 176 -6.53 26.13 -4.40
CA TYR A 176 -7.09 27.36 -4.96
C TYR A 176 -6.29 27.76 -6.21
N VAL A 177 -6.96 27.96 -7.34
CA VAL A 177 -6.31 28.41 -8.58
C VAL A 177 -6.28 29.94 -8.59
N ASP A 178 -5.07 30.50 -8.56
CA ASP A 178 -4.79 31.92 -8.66
C ASP A 178 -4.46 32.29 -10.12
N THR A 179 -5.29 33.15 -10.69
CA THR A 179 -5.17 33.66 -12.07
C THR A 179 -4.88 35.16 -12.09
N SER A 180 -4.38 35.73 -11.00
CA SER A 180 -4.13 37.18 -10.88
C SER A 180 -3.00 37.67 -11.78
N ASP A 181 -1.99 36.83 -12.05
CA ASP A 181 -0.95 37.07 -13.06
C ASP A 181 -1.32 36.39 -14.39
N PRO A 182 -1.64 37.15 -15.46
CA PRO A 182 -2.00 36.59 -16.77
C PRO A 182 -0.86 35.83 -17.45
N SER A 183 0.38 36.02 -17.00
CA SER A 183 1.57 35.38 -17.56
C SER A 183 1.92 34.05 -16.90
N ASP A 184 1.41 33.82 -15.68
CA ASP A 184 1.72 32.68 -14.81
C ASP A 184 0.57 32.38 -13.82
N HIS A 185 -0.36 31.51 -14.21
CA HIS A 185 -1.37 31.00 -13.29
C HIS A 185 -0.75 30.02 -12.29
N LYS A 186 -1.17 30.06 -11.02
CA LYS A 186 -0.63 29.21 -9.95
C LYS A 186 -1.74 28.46 -9.21
N VAL A 187 -1.41 27.28 -8.69
CA VAL A 187 -2.24 26.59 -7.70
C VAL A 187 -1.67 26.84 -6.33
N ASN A 188 -2.40 27.58 -5.50
CA ASN A 188 -2.15 27.78 -4.08
C ASN A 188 -2.79 26.62 -3.31
N CYS A 189 -1.96 25.71 -2.81
CA CYS A 189 -2.38 24.59 -2.00
C CYS A 189 -2.30 24.93 -0.52
N THR A 190 -3.47 25.13 0.10
CA THR A 190 -3.59 25.55 1.51
C THR A 190 -3.78 24.34 2.43
N TYR A 191 -3.08 24.27 3.54
CA TYR A 191 -3.27 23.26 4.58
C TYR A 191 -3.73 23.94 5.86
N SER A 192 -4.75 23.38 6.51
CA SER A 192 -5.23 23.88 7.78
C SER A 192 -4.19 23.66 8.88
N ALA A 193 -4.09 24.62 9.80
CA ALA A 193 -3.30 24.47 11.00
C ALA A 193 -3.99 23.50 11.96
N ALA A 194 -3.25 22.58 12.55
CA ALA A 194 -3.74 21.79 13.67
C ALA A 194 -2.77 21.91 14.85
N ALA A 195 -3.25 22.49 15.95
CA ALA A 195 -2.49 22.55 17.20
C ALA A 195 -2.39 21.15 17.79
N TYR A 196 -1.17 20.62 17.87
CA TYR A 196 -0.90 19.31 18.45
C TYR A 196 0.28 19.39 19.40
N GLY A 197 0.13 18.73 20.54
CA GLY A 197 1.14 18.64 21.58
C GLY A 197 1.02 17.28 22.25
N GLY A 198 2.03 16.44 22.04
CA GLY A 198 2.17 15.14 22.68
C GLY A 198 2.57 15.21 24.14
N SER A 199 2.21 14.18 24.92
CA SER A 199 2.73 13.99 26.28
C SER A 199 3.89 12.99 26.31
N CYS A 200 4.77 13.13 27.31
CA CYS A 200 5.83 12.16 27.58
C CYS A 200 5.30 10.96 28.39
N THR A 201 4.20 10.37 27.94
CA THR A 201 3.58 9.20 28.58
C THR A 201 3.19 8.20 27.54
N ALA A 202 3.30 6.90 27.86
CA ALA A 202 2.76 5.86 27.00
C ALA A 202 1.25 6.06 26.86
N VAL A 203 0.74 5.82 25.66
CA VAL A 203 -0.67 6.00 25.34
C VAL A 203 -1.46 4.84 25.95
N ALA A 204 -2.42 5.15 26.82
CA ALA A 204 -3.27 4.15 27.48
C ALA A 204 -4.51 3.75 26.65
N ASP A 205 -4.98 4.64 25.78
CA ASP A 205 -6.14 4.37 24.93
C ASP A 205 -5.73 3.51 23.72
N ALA A 206 -6.20 2.27 23.68
CA ALA A 206 -5.91 1.32 22.61
C ALA A 206 -6.41 1.76 21.22
N THR A 207 -7.33 2.74 21.15
CA THR A 207 -7.81 3.29 19.88
C THR A 207 -6.85 4.31 19.28
N ASN A 208 -5.96 4.88 20.09
CA ASN A 208 -4.97 5.83 19.61
C ASN A 208 -3.86 5.09 18.83
N PRO A 209 -3.49 5.56 17.62
CA PRO A 209 -2.48 4.90 16.79
C PRO A 209 -1.13 4.68 17.47
N CYS A 210 -0.71 5.57 18.36
CA CYS A 210 0.55 5.46 19.11
C CYS A 210 0.47 4.49 20.31
N HIS A 211 -0.64 3.78 20.53
CA HIS A 211 -0.72 2.75 21.56
C HIS A 211 0.27 1.60 21.28
N ALA A 212 0.92 1.09 22.32
CA ALA A 212 2.00 0.09 22.21
C ALA A 212 1.61 -1.17 21.42
N SER A 213 0.34 -1.60 21.47
CA SER A 213 -0.16 -2.75 20.69
C SER A 213 -0.06 -2.56 19.18
N ASN A 214 -0.02 -1.32 18.70
CA ASN A 214 0.13 -0.99 17.29
C ASN A 214 1.61 -0.81 16.89
N LEU A 215 2.52 -0.82 17.87
CA LEU A 215 3.94 -0.51 17.73
C LEU A 215 4.83 -1.76 17.85
N THR A 216 4.33 -2.89 17.33
CA THR A 216 4.99 -4.20 17.46
C THR A 216 6.36 -4.26 16.80
N MET A 217 6.64 -3.39 15.81
CA MET A 217 7.94 -3.29 15.15
C MET A 217 9.09 -2.88 16.09
N PHE A 218 8.77 -2.28 17.25
CA PHE A 218 9.75 -1.92 18.27
C PHE A 218 10.00 -3.03 19.31
N GLY A 219 9.26 -4.15 19.23
CA GLY A 219 9.45 -5.31 20.09
C GLY A 219 9.29 -4.98 21.58
N ALA A 220 10.28 -5.35 22.40
CA ALA A 220 10.27 -5.10 23.85
C ALA A 220 10.22 -3.61 24.23
N ARG A 221 10.55 -2.71 23.29
CA ARG A 221 10.56 -1.24 23.51
C ARG A 221 9.29 -0.56 22.99
N ALA A 222 8.19 -1.30 22.76
CA ALA A 222 6.94 -0.75 22.24
C ALA A 222 6.31 0.33 23.15
N ASP A 223 6.43 0.21 24.47
CA ASP A 223 5.94 1.23 25.41
C ASP A 223 6.75 2.53 25.31
N GLU A 224 8.06 2.42 25.11
CA GLU A 224 8.92 3.58 24.89
C GLU A 224 8.65 4.22 23.52
N ALA A 225 8.44 3.41 22.49
CA ALA A 225 8.00 3.89 21.18
C ALA A 225 6.64 4.60 21.27
N SER A 226 5.74 4.14 22.15
CA SER A 226 4.47 4.81 22.43
C SER A 226 4.68 6.20 23.01
N ILE A 227 5.63 6.35 23.95
CA ILE A 227 6.03 7.66 24.50
C ILE A 227 6.57 8.59 23.40
N ILE A 228 7.45 8.08 22.53
CA ILE A 228 8.02 8.87 21.43
C ILE A 228 6.93 9.31 20.45
N CYS A 229 6.16 8.36 19.92
CA CYS A 229 5.06 8.62 18.99
C CYS A 229 4.04 9.61 19.57
N ASN A 230 3.69 9.45 20.85
CA ASN A 230 2.82 10.38 21.55
C ASN A 230 3.47 11.75 21.62
N LYS A 231 4.74 11.86 22.04
CA LYS A 231 5.44 13.14 22.12
C LYS A 231 5.51 13.88 20.78
N GLU A 232 5.75 13.14 19.70
CA GLU A 232 5.94 13.66 18.34
C GLU A 232 4.64 14.22 17.75
N SER A 233 3.52 13.51 17.90
CA SER A 233 2.27 13.92 17.22
C SER A 233 0.98 13.73 18.01
N GLY A 234 1.04 13.13 19.19
CA GLY A 234 -0.14 12.73 19.95
C GLY A 234 -0.94 11.59 19.31
N GLY A 235 -0.38 10.89 18.33
CA GLY A 235 -1.12 9.90 17.53
C GLY A 235 -1.85 10.48 16.33
N ALA A 236 -1.45 11.66 15.86
CA ALA A 236 -2.03 12.28 14.69
C ALA A 236 -1.11 12.21 13.45
N PRO A 237 -1.68 12.05 12.24
CA PRO A 237 -0.94 12.07 10.97
C PRO A 237 -0.72 13.52 10.48
N ILE A 238 0.04 14.31 11.22
CA ILE A 238 0.22 15.75 11.00
C ILE A 238 1.63 16.08 10.51
N LYS A 239 1.80 17.20 9.82
CA LYS A 239 3.15 17.71 9.48
C LYS A 239 3.71 18.57 10.62
N SER A 240 5.03 18.59 10.76
CA SER A 240 5.75 19.30 11.84
C SER A 240 5.56 20.81 11.75
N GLY A 241 5.53 21.46 12.91
CA GLY A 241 5.44 22.92 13.04
C GLY A 241 6.81 23.57 13.24
N SER A 242 7.82 22.75 13.53
CA SER A 242 9.18 23.17 13.79
C SER A 242 10.15 22.75 12.70
N ASP A 243 9.78 21.88 11.76
CA ASP A 243 10.64 21.45 10.65
C ASP A 243 10.25 22.14 9.33
N LEU A 244 10.38 23.47 9.27
CA LEU A 244 9.82 24.31 8.20
C LEU A 244 10.85 24.86 7.20
N CYS A 245 10.51 24.80 5.93
CA CYS A 245 11.29 25.35 4.83
C CYS A 245 10.86 26.80 4.53
N CYS A 246 11.55 27.78 5.13
CA CYS A 246 11.04 29.15 5.25
C CYS A 246 11.58 30.15 4.23
N GLY A 247 12.32 29.71 3.21
CA GLY A 247 13.01 30.65 2.32
C GLY A 247 14.11 31.46 3.03
N THR A 248 14.68 32.43 2.33
CA THR A 248 15.88 33.17 2.77
C THR A 248 15.59 34.36 3.68
N ASP A 249 14.35 34.82 3.77
CA ASP A 249 13.92 35.99 4.55
C ASP A 249 13.52 35.66 5.99
N GLY A 250 13.42 34.37 6.33
CA GLY A 250 13.05 33.89 7.66
C GLY A 250 11.55 33.98 7.94
N ASP A 251 10.73 34.37 6.96
CA ASP A 251 9.28 34.31 7.09
C ASP A 251 8.79 32.87 6.87
N CYS A 252 8.56 32.19 7.98
CA CYS A 252 8.02 30.84 7.97
C CYS A 252 6.49 30.81 7.87
N SER A 253 5.82 31.94 7.66
CA SER A 253 4.37 31.99 7.45
C SER A 253 4.00 31.23 6.18
N GLY A 254 3.34 30.09 6.35
CA GLY A 254 2.97 29.23 5.23
C GLY A 254 4.04 28.30 4.70
N ALA A 255 5.21 28.25 5.36
CA ALA A 255 6.32 27.40 4.98
C ALA A 255 5.96 25.89 4.99
N PRO A 256 6.31 25.12 3.94
CA PRO A 256 6.14 23.68 3.94
C PRO A 256 7.01 23.02 5.02
N SER A 257 6.54 21.89 5.53
CA SER A 257 7.31 21.09 6.49
C SER A 257 7.95 19.89 5.83
N PHE A 258 9.15 19.53 6.28
CA PHE A 258 9.85 18.32 5.84
C PHE A 258 9.80 17.17 6.85
N SER A 259 9.03 17.28 7.92
CA SER A 259 8.78 16.17 8.83
C SER A 259 7.29 15.97 9.02
N GLY A 260 6.84 14.71 9.15
CA GLY A 260 5.42 14.46 9.27
C GLY A 260 5.01 13.08 9.73
N GLY A 261 3.71 12.97 10.02
CA GLY A 261 3.08 11.75 10.51
C GLY A 261 3.26 11.51 11.99
N TYR A 262 3.02 10.26 12.37
CA TYR A 262 2.97 9.82 13.76
C TYR A 262 4.31 9.94 14.48
N PHE A 263 5.37 9.49 13.81
CA PHE A 263 6.75 9.60 14.31
C PHE A 263 7.49 10.83 13.75
N GLN A 264 6.80 11.82 13.17
CA GLN A 264 7.42 13.02 12.58
C GLN A 264 8.65 12.69 11.70
N ILE A 265 8.46 11.77 10.76
CA ILE A 265 9.53 11.28 9.88
C ILE A 265 10.03 12.41 9.00
N ASN A 266 11.33 12.68 9.08
CA ASN A 266 12.00 13.71 8.30
C ASN A 266 12.32 13.20 6.88
N VAL A 267 11.66 13.74 5.86
CA VAL A 267 11.81 13.31 4.45
C VAL A 267 13.09 13.81 3.79
N LEU A 268 13.76 14.84 4.35
CA LEU A 268 15.06 15.29 3.85
C LEU A 268 16.18 14.39 4.34
N ALA A 269 16.11 13.96 5.60
CA ALA A 269 17.11 13.08 6.21
C ALA A 269 16.93 11.60 5.80
N HIS A 270 15.70 11.18 5.50
CA HIS A 270 15.35 9.76 5.33
C HIS A 270 14.54 9.46 4.08
N GLY A 271 14.52 10.35 3.09
CA GLY A 271 13.76 10.14 1.85
C GLY A 271 14.11 8.83 1.14
N ASP A 272 15.33 8.30 1.33
CA ASP A 272 15.78 7.01 0.78
C ASP A 272 14.98 5.81 1.31
N LYS A 273 14.33 5.97 2.47
CA LYS A 273 13.49 4.96 3.12
C LYS A 273 12.01 5.19 2.90
N VAL A 274 11.62 6.30 2.27
CA VAL A 274 10.23 6.70 2.01
C VAL A 274 9.81 6.19 0.61
N PRO A 275 8.91 5.20 0.51
CA PRO A 275 8.50 4.65 -0.79
C PRO A 275 8.01 5.71 -1.77
N GLY A 276 8.53 5.70 -3.01
CA GLY A 276 8.15 6.66 -4.04
C GLY A 276 8.73 8.07 -3.87
N CYS A 277 9.45 8.34 -2.78
CA CYS A 277 10.20 9.57 -2.62
C CYS A 277 11.55 9.45 -3.32
N THR A 278 11.95 10.50 -4.05
CA THR A 278 13.30 10.60 -4.61
C THR A 278 14.04 11.71 -3.86
N PRO A 279 15.00 11.38 -2.97
CA PRO A 279 15.72 12.37 -2.18
C PRO A 279 16.43 13.40 -3.06
N GLY A 280 16.41 14.66 -2.65
CA GLY A 280 17.19 15.73 -3.29
C GLY A 280 16.63 16.27 -4.61
N THR A 281 15.52 15.75 -5.11
CA THR A 281 14.92 16.25 -6.37
C THR A 281 13.87 17.32 -6.17
N PHE A 282 13.34 17.45 -4.94
CA PHE A 282 12.19 18.30 -4.64
C PHE A 282 12.49 19.52 -3.79
N TYR A 283 13.75 19.70 -3.39
CA TYR A 283 14.13 20.82 -2.54
C TYR A 283 15.52 21.33 -2.89
N LYS A 284 15.77 22.59 -2.55
CA LYS A 284 17.06 23.26 -2.64
C LYS A 284 17.38 23.94 -1.32
N ALA A 285 18.51 23.56 -0.73
CA ALA A 285 19.07 24.28 0.41
C ALA A 285 19.67 25.61 -0.05
N ASN A 286 19.43 26.67 0.72
CA ASN A 286 20.12 27.95 0.59
C ASN A 286 21.04 28.12 1.80
N GLY A 287 22.33 28.39 1.57
CA GLY A 287 23.32 28.51 2.64
C GLY A 287 24.36 27.40 2.65
N THR A 288 25.07 27.26 3.78
CA THR A 288 26.22 26.35 3.93
C THR A 288 26.18 25.49 5.20
N GLU A 289 25.25 25.72 6.13
CA GLU A 289 25.22 25.05 7.44
C GLU A 289 24.76 23.58 7.40
N GLY A 290 24.07 23.14 6.34
CA GLY A 290 23.60 21.76 6.28
C GLY A 290 22.67 21.42 5.13
N PRO A 291 22.12 20.20 5.13
CA PRO A 291 21.28 19.69 4.04
C PRO A 291 19.93 20.40 3.93
N GLN A 292 19.50 21.16 4.93
CA GLN A 292 18.28 21.98 4.89
C GLN A 292 18.55 23.48 4.64
N GLY A 293 19.83 23.90 4.55
CA GLY A 293 20.22 25.31 4.54
C GLY A 293 20.47 25.87 5.93
N ASP A 294 20.71 27.18 5.99
CA ASP A 294 21.03 27.91 7.22
C ASP A 294 19.80 28.07 8.12
N CYS A 295 20.03 28.16 9.44
CA CYS A 295 18.94 28.40 10.38
C CYS A 295 18.43 29.84 10.32
N VAL A 296 17.19 30.05 9.91
CA VAL A 296 16.58 31.39 9.75
C VAL A 296 15.52 31.73 10.80
N ARG A 297 15.00 30.73 11.53
CA ARG A 297 14.05 30.95 12.62
C ARG A 297 14.40 30.07 13.82
N ARG A 298 14.38 30.65 15.02
CA ARG A 298 14.54 29.92 16.28
C ARG A 298 13.32 30.09 17.19
N ASN A 299 13.00 29.06 17.97
CA ASN A 299 12.00 29.17 19.02
C ASN A 299 12.59 29.89 20.27
N LYS A 300 11.76 30.05 21.30
CA LYS A 300 12.16 30.69 22.58
C LYS A 300 13.26 29.95 23.34
N GLU A 301 13.50 28.68 23.01
CA GLU A 301 14.53 27.82 23.61
C GLU A 301 15.82 27.83 22.77
N GLY A 302 15.90 28.66 21.73
CA GLY A 302 17.05 28.76 20.83
C GLY A 302 17.17 27.62 19.81
N ILE A 303 16.18 26.72 19.75
CA ILE A 303 16.15 25.59 18.81
C ILE A 303 15.76 26.11 17.43
N CYS A 304 16.46 25.66 16.39
CA CYS A 304 16.11 26.00 15.02
C CYS A 304 14.75 25.39 14.67
N THR A 305 13.84 26.23 14.17
CA THR A 305 12.50 25.81 13.76
C THR A 305 12.15 26.20 12.32
N GLY A 306 13.12 26.75 11.59
CA GLY A 306 12.96 27.19 10.22
C GLY A 306 14.31 27.30 9.55
N TRP A 307 14.41 26.77 8.33
CA TRP A 307 15.65 26.70 7.55
C TRP A 307 15.46 27.42 6.23
N SER A 308 16.53 28.02 5.73
CA SER A 308 16.56 28.63 4.40
C SER A 308 16.61 27.56 3.32
N CYS A 309 15.44 27.09 2.92
CA CYS A 309 15.32 26.23 1.74
C CYS A 309 14.13 26.65 0.88
N GLU A 310 14.07 26.03 -0.29
CA GLU A 310 13.01 26.19 -1.29
C GLU A 310 12.54 24.80 -1.74
N ILE A 311 11.22 24.61 -1.89
CA ILE A 311 10.66 23.41 -2.51
C ILE A 311 10.59 23.64 -4.02
N THR A 312 11.34 22.85 -4.79
CA THR A 312 11.50 23.00 -6.23
C THR A 312 10.58 22.08 -7.04
N ASP A 313 10.06 21.01 -6.43
CA ASP A 313 9.09 20.09 -7.04
C ASP A 313 8.00 19.75 -6.02
N VAL A 314 6.83 20.37 -6.18
CA VAL A 314 5.71 20.22 -5.25
C VAL A 314 5.07 18.83 -5.36
N SER A 315 5.07 18.22 -6.54
CA SER A 315 4.51 16.88 -6.77
C SER A 315 5.32 15.80 -6.03
N MET A 316 6.65 15.85 -6.18
CA MET A 316 7.54 14.95 -5.47
C MET A 316 7.51 15.21 -3.96
N TYR A 317 7.52 16.47 -3.53
CA TYR A 317 7.34 16.83 -2.12
C TYR A 317 6.04 16.23 -1.53
N ASN A 318 4.91 16.42 -2.21
CA ASN A 318 3.63 15.87 -1.79
C ASN A 318 3.65 14.34 -1.76
N THR A 319 4.35 13.71 -2.71
CA THR A 319 4.54 12.26 -2.75
C THR A 319 5.31 11.77 -1.51
N CYS A 320 6.43 12.39 -1.18
CA CYS A 320 7.22 12.08 0.02
C CYS A 320 6.41 12.31 1.30
N MET A 321 5.78 13.48 1.44
CA MET A 321 5.05 13.85 2.66
C MET A 321 3.79 13.01 2.86
N LYS A 322 3.07 12.64 1.80
CA LYS A 322 1.88 11.78 1.88
C LYS A 322 2.19 10.45 2.57
N VAL A 323 3.33 9.85 2.22
CA VAL A 323 3.79 8.59 2.81
C VAL A 323 4.02 8.74 4.31
N THR A 324 4.60 9.86 4.75
CA THR A 324 4.80 10.10 6.18
C THR A 324 3.47 10.19 6.93
N THR A 325 2.40 10.66 6.30
CA THR A 325 1.09 10.76 6.97
C THR A 325 0.25 9.48 6.90
N ASP A 326 0.67 8.48 6.12
CA ASP A 326 0.06 7.15 6.14
C ASP A 326 0.54 6.38 7.37
N LYS A 327 -0.41 5.80 8.13
CA LYS A 327 -0.09 5.13 9.40
C LYS A 327 0.87 3.95 9.22
N GLN A 328 0.57 3.05 8.30
CA GLN A 328 1.34 1.82 8.16
C GLN A 328 2.74 2.15 7.63
N LEU A 329 2.82 2.98 6.58
CA LEU A 329 4.10 3.36 6.00
C LEU A 329 4.95 4.17 6.99
N ASN A 330 4.35 5.09 7.75
CA ASN A 330 5.07 5.83 8.79
C ASN A 330 5.67 4.89 9.84
N PHE A 331 4.88 3.91 10.31
CA PHE A 331 5.33 2.95 11.31
C PHE A 331 6.41 2.02 10.77
N ASP A 332 6.29 1.58 9.52
CA ASP A 332 7.30 0.75 8.86
C ASP A 332 8.62 1.51 8.69
N ILE A 333 8.57 2.80 8.32
CA ILE A 333 9.76 3.65 8.25
C ILE A 333 10.36 3.84 9.63
N ALA A 334 9.54 4.13 10.64
CA ALA A 334 10.00 4.32 12.01
C ALA A 334 10.68 3.06 12.55
N GLY A 335 10.10 1.88 12.32
CA GLY A 335 10.71 0.59 12.67
C GLY A 335 12.06 0.38 11.97
N LYS A 336 12.17 0.70 10.68
CA LYS A 336 13.45 0.61 9.95
C LYS A 336 14.51 1.55 10.51
N LEU A 337 14.16 2.79 10.85
CA LEU A 337 15.07 3.76 11.45
C LEU A 337 15.56 3.25 12.80
N TYR A 338 14.64 2.82 13.67
CA TYR A 338 14.96 2.21 14.95
C TYR A 338 15.94 1.03 14.83
N LYS A 339 15.69 0.10 13.89
CA LYS A 339 16.62 -1.01 13.60
C LYS A 339 17.97 -0.51 13.09
N SER A 340 18.00 0.49 12.22
CA SER A 340 19.24 1.06 11.68
C SER A 340 20.13 1.74 12.74
N ARG A 341 19.54 2.09 13.89
CA ARG A 341 20.23 2.65 15.06
C ARG A 341 20.58 1.61 16.12
N GLY A 342 20.48 0.32 15.80
CA GLY A 342 20.77 -0.75 16.76
C GLY A 342 19.72 -0.84 17.86
N ASP A 343 18.44 -0.80 17.48
CA ASP A 343 17.31 -0.83 18.41
C ASP A 343 17.26 0.40 19.34
N GLY A 344 17.64 1.56 18.77
CA GLY A 344 17.72 2.85 19.46
C GLY A 344 16.82 3.93 18.85
N PHE A 345 16.42 4.90 19.67
CA PHE A 345 15.62 6.07 19.28
C PHE A 345 16.50 7.25 18.84
N GLY A 346 17.64 7.00 18.19
CA GLY A 346 18.61 8.03 17.81
C GLY A 346 18.04 9.11 16.87
N ASP A 347 17.21 8.72 15.89
CA ASP A 347 16.54 9.66 14.99
C ASP A 347 15.47 10.51 15.71
N TRP A 348 15.05 10.12 16.92
CA TRP A 348 14.16 10.88 17.81
C TRP A 348 14.88 11.36 19.07
N SER A 349 16.20 11.59 19.01
CA SER A 349 17.03 11.91 20.17
C SER A 349 16.53 13.10 21.01
N TRP A 350 15.91 14.10 20.37
CA TRP A 350 15.31 15.23 21.08
C TRP A 350 14.11 14.80 21.92
N SER A 351 13.14 14.10 21.33
CA SER A 351 11.96 13.59 22.04
C SER A 351 12.33 12.57 23.09
N ALA A 352 13.28 11.69 22.78
CA ALA A 352 13.81 10.71 23.72
C ALA A 352 14.43 11.39 24.94
N LYS A 353 15.31 12.38 24.75
CA LYS A 353 15.89 13.17 25.84
C LYS A 353 14.82 13.94 26.62
N ARG A 354 13.85 14.53 25.93
CA ARG A 354 12.77 15.32 26.55
C ARG A 354 11.85 14.46 27.41
N CYS A 355 11.64 13.20 27.02
CA CYS A 355 10.77 12.25 27.70
C CYS A 355 11.52 11.19 28.52
N SER A 356 12.84 11.37 28.73
CA SER A 356 13.67 10.44 29.49
C SER A 356 13.66 9.00 28.97
N VAL A 357 13.51 8.82 27.65
CA VAL A 357 13.61 7.52 26.98
C VAL A 357 15.08 7.29 26.57
N PRO A 358 15.69 6.13 26.87
CA PRO A 358 17.05 5.83 26.45
C PRO A 358 17.19 5.80 24.92
N THR A 359 18.16 6.55 24.37
CA THR A 359 18.36 6.62 22.90
C THR A 359 19.08 5.40 22.33
N ASN A 360 19.83 4.68 23.14
CA ASN A 360 20.57 3.46 22.77
C ASN A 360 20.19 2.33 23.73
N ILE A 361 20.50 1.09 23.35
CA ILE A 361 20.52 -0.06 24.27
C ILE A 361 21.85 -0.10 25.02
#